data_AF-A0A3N9TUM8-F1
#
_entry.id   AF-A0A3N9TUM8-F1
#
_cell.length_a   1.000
_cell.length_b   1.000
_cell.length_c   1.000
_cell.angle_alpha   90.00
_cell.angle_beta   90.00
_cell.angle_gamma   90.00
#
_symmetry.space_group_name_H-M   'P 1'
#
loop_
_entity.id
_entity.type
_entity.pdbx_description
1 polymer ?
#
loop_
_entity_poly.entity_id
_entity_poly.type
_entity_poly.pdbx_seq_one_letter_code
_entity_poly.pdbx_strand_id
1 'polypeptide(L)'
;MSIEKTFNMDEMLNDIGDIHGKELQLKLQLSAKIKEIRKNNKMTQVKLAELSNVPTKTISYLENGKNFPSIPTLLRITESMGATLKISIR
;
A
#
# COMPACT_ATOMS: atom_id res chain seq x y z
N MET A 1 -2.58 28.74 20.17
CA MET A 1 -2.91 27.32 20.37
C MET A 1 -3.38 26.78 19.03
N SER A 2 -2.44 26.27 18.23
CA SER A 2 -2.76 25.73 16.92
C SER A 2 -3.47 24.41 17.13
N ILE A 3 -4.75 24.36 16.79
CA ILE A 3 -5.49 23.10 16.75
C ILE A 3 -4.94 22.37 15.53
N GLU A 4 -3.99 21.46 15.73
CA GLU A 4 -3.76 20.41 14.75
C GLU A 4 -5.07 19.62 14.67
N LYS A 5 -5.90 19.94 13.68
CA LYS A 5 -6.94 19.02 13.24
C LYS A 5 -6.20 17.82 12.68
N THR A 6 -6.01 16.80 13.50
CA THR A 6 -5.59 15.49 13.02
C THR A 6 -6.64 15.05 12.02
N PHE A 7 -6.27 15.04 10.74
CA PHE A 7 -7.16 14.66 9.65
C PHE A 7 -7.39 13.15 9.75
N ASN A 8 -8.52 12.73 10.32
CA ASN A 8 -8.84 11.32 10.48
C ASN A 8 -9.29 10.75 9.13
N MET A 9 -8.35 10.15 8.39
CA MET A 9 -8.61 9.57 7.07
C MET A 9 -9.61 8.40 7.14
N ASP A 10 -9.66 7.69 8.28
CA ASP A 10 -10.56 6.56 8.48
C ASP A 10 -12.03 7.03 8.62
N GLU A 11 -12.27 8.19 9.23
CA GLU A 11 -13.60 8.81 9.29
C GLU A 11 -14.10 9.27 7.92
N MET A 12 -13.24 9.90 7.11
CA MET A 12 -13.61 10.35 5.76
C MET A 12 -13.93 9.20 4.80
N LEU A 13 -13.24 8.06 4.92
CA LEU A 13 -13.45 6.92 4.03
C LEU A 13 -14.76 6.17 4.32
N ASN A 14 -15.25 6.21 5.56
CA ASN A 14 -16.48 5.52 5.96
C ASN A 14 -17.75 6.15 5.38
N ASP A 15 -17.73 7.43 5.01
CA ASP A 15 -18.85 8.13 4.37
C ASP A 15 -18.95 7.92 2.85
N ILE A 16 -17.92 7.32 2.23
CA ILE A 16 -17.89 7.08 0.79
C ILE A 16 -18.57 5.74 0.49
N GLY A 17 -19.91 5.74 0.56
CA GLY A 17 -20.75 4.55 0.37
C GLY A 17 -20.76 3.95 -1.05
N ASP A 18 -19.92 4.42 -1.98
CA ASP A 18 -19.84 3.95 -3.36
C ASP A 18 -18.65 3.00 -3.63
N ILE A 19 -18.61 2.42 -4.83
CA ILE A 19 -17.54 1.49 -5.26
C ILE A 19 -16.16 2.15 -5.17
N HIS A 20 -16.07 3.45 -5.42
CA HIS A 20 -14.83 4.20 -5.41
C HIS A 20 -14.27 4.34 -4.00
N GLY A 21 -15.12 4.58 -3.00
CA GLY A 21 -14.75 4.60 -1.59
C GLY A 21 -14.14 3.28 -1.12
N LYS A 22 -14.81 2.17 -1.46
CA LYS A 22 -14.32 0.81 -1.15
C LYS A 22 -13.00 0.50 -1.84
N GLU A 23 -12.85 0.89 -3.10
CA GLU A 23 -11.61 0.72 -3.85
C GLU A 23 -10.45 1.49 -3.19
N LEU A 24 -10.68 2.74 -2.82
CA LEU A 24 -9.68 3.59 -2.17
C LEU A 24 -9.26 3.01 -0.81
N GLN A 25 -10.24 2.60 0.01
CA GLN A 25 -9.98 1.97 1.31
C GLN A 25 -9.12 0.71 1.16
N LEU A 26 -9.45 -0.17 0.20
CA LEU A 26 -8.68 -1.39 -0.07
C LEU A 26 -7.24 -1.06 -0.49
N LYS A 27 -7.05 -0.09 -1.38
CA LYS A 27 -5.71 0.35 -1.81
C LYS A 27 -4.89 0.86 -0.64
N LEU A 28 -5.47 1.66 0.25
CA LEU A 28 -4.77 2.21 1.41
C LEU A 28 -4.38 1.12 2.41
N GLN A 29 -5.29 0.22 2.76
CA GLN A 29 -5.03 -0.90 3.66
C GLN A 29 -3.89 -1.79 3.15
N LEU A 30 -3.95 -2.17 1.87
CA LEU A 30 -2.93 -3.01 1.25
C LEU A 30 -1.58 -2.30 1.15
N SER A 31 -1.58 -1.00 0.78
CA SER A 31 -0.36 -0.18 0.71
C SER A 31 0.32 -0.04 2.07
N ALA A 32 -0.47 0.18 3.13
CA ALA A 32 0.02 0.23 4.50
C ALA A 32 0.63 -1.11 4.92
N LYS A 33 -0.03 -2.23 4.59
CA LYS A 33 0.45 -3.56 4.93
C LYS A 33 1.78 -3.90 4.25
N ILE A 34 1.93 -3.56 2.98
CA ILE A 34 3.17 -3.76 2.22
C ILE A 34 4.32 -2.95 2.84
N LYS A 35 4.06 -1.70 3.21
CA LYS A 35 5.04 -0.83 3.88
C LYS A 35 5.46 -1.39 5.23
N GLU A 36 4.52 -1.91 6.01
CA GLU A 36 4.75 -2.56 7.30
C GLU A 36 5.67 -3.78 7.14
N ILE A 37 5.34 -4.71 6.24
CA ILE A 37 6.13 -5.93 5.98
C ILE A 37 7.55 -5.57 5.53
N ARG A 38 7.70 -4.61 4.59
CA ARG A 38 9.02 -4.15 4.15
C ARG A 38 9.86 -3.64 5.32
N LYS A 39 9.26 -2.82 6.20
CA LYS A 39 9.96 -2.27 7.37
C LYS A 39 10.32 -3.36 8.37
N ASN A 40 9.45 -4.34 8.61
CA ASN A 40 9.73 -5.49 9.48
C ASN A 40 10.90 -6.32 8.94
N ASN A 41 11.03 -6.42 7.62
CA ASN A 41 12.17 -7.04 6.95
C ASN A 41 13.42 -6.15 6.91
N LYS A 42 13.40 -4.95 7.53
CA LYS A 42 14.50 -3.99 7.56
C LYS A 42 15.00 -3.56 6.17
N MET A 43 14.13 -3.58 5.17
CA MET A 43 14.46 -3.20 3.79
C MET A 43 14.20 -1.70 3.55
N THR A 44 15.08 -1.03 2.81
CA THR A 44 14.78 0.30 2.25
C THR A 44 13.84 0.17 1.04
N GLN A 45 13.20 1.26 0.61
CA GLN A 45 12.41 1.24 -0.63
C GLN A 45 13.27 0.91 -1.85
N VAL A 46 14.52 1.39 -1.88
CA VAL A 46 15.51 1.05 -2.92
C VAL A 46 15.82 -0.44 -2.91
N LYS A 47 16.04 -1.03 -1.72
CA LYS A 47 16.32 -2.46 -1.61
C LYS A 47 15.17 -3.33 -2.12
N LEU A 48 13.93 -2.96 -1.77
CA LEU A 48 12.76 -3.68 -2.27
C LEU A 48 12.62 -3.53 -3.79
N ALA A 49 12.89 -2.34 -4.31
CA ALA A 49 12.86 -2.05 -5.75
C ALA A 49 13.85 -2.93 -6.54
N GLU A 50 15.08 -3.07 -6.03
CA GLU A 50 16.10 -3.97 -6.58
C GLU A 50 15.63 -5.43 -6.57
N LEU A 51 15.13 -5.93 -5.42
CA LEU A 51 14.73 -7.33 -5.27
C LEU A 51 13.51 -7.71 -6.12
N SER A 52 12.59 -6.77 -6.33
CA SER A 52 11.38 -6.99 -7.14
C SER A 52 11.53 -6.63 -8.61
N ASN A 53 12.70 -6.09 -9.00
CA ASN A 53 12.96 -5.53 -10.33
C ASN A 53 11.86 -4.53 -10.76
N VAL A 54 11.57 -3.57 -9.90
CA VAL A 54 10.63 -2.47 -10.18
C VAL A 54 11.28 -1.13 -9.87
N PRO A 55 10.86 -0.03 -10.52
CA PRO A 55 11.39 1.28 -10.17
C PRO A 55 11.10 1.67 -8.71
N THR A 56 12.06 2.24 -8.00
CA THR A 56 11.89 2.73 -6.62
C THR A 56 10.70 3.69 -6.47
N LYS A 57 10.45 4.49 -7.52
CA LYS A 57 9.29 5.39 -7.60
C LYS A 57 7.97 4.63 -7.50
N THR A 58 7.86 3.43 -8.08
CA THR A 58 6.69 2.57 -7.99
C THR A 58 6.46 2.10 -6.56
N ILE A 59 7.51 1.67 -5.85
CA ILE A 59 7.42 1.31 -4.42
C ILE A 59 6.96 2.51 -3.60
N SER A 60 7.55 3.68 -3.83
CA SER A 60 7.18 4.91 -3.12
C SER A 60 5.73 5.31 -3.37
N TYR A 61 5.25 5.22 -4.61
CA TYR A 61 3.87 5.57 -4.95
C TYR A 61 2.86 4.58 -4.37
N LEU A 62 3.16 3.29 -4.42
CA LEU A 62 2.38 2.25 -3.75
C LEU A 62 2.26 2.54 -2.26
N GLU A 63 3.38 2.68 -1.54
CA GLU A 63 3.39 2.84 -0.07
C GLU A 63 2.80 4.15 0.46
N ASN A 64 2.54 5.11 -0.44
CA ASN A 64 1.91 6.39 -0.11
C ASN A 64 0.50 6.51 -0.73
N GLY A 65 -0.06 5.43 -1.27
CA GLY A 65 -1.41 5.43 -1.86
C GLY A 65 -1.57 6.30 -3.10
N LYS A 66 -0.47 6.74 -3.73
CA LYS A 66 -0.49 7.65 -4.89
C LYS A 66 -0.79 6.93 -6.19
N ASN A 67 -0.31 5.69 -6.33
CA ASN A 67 -0.61 4.86 -7.48
C ASN A 67 -0.60 3.39 -7.07
N PHE A 68 -1.58 2.64 -7.57
CA PHE A 68 -1.65 1.21 -7.31
C PHE A 68 -1.10 0.45 -8.54
N PRO A 69 -0.08 -0.40 -8.38
CA PRO A 69 0.53 -1.10 -9.49
C PRO A 69 -0.40 -2.20 -10.04
N SER A 70 -0.08 -2.71 -11.23
CA SER A 70 -0.77 -3.88 -11.77
C SER A 70 -0.57 -5.12 -10.90
N ILE A 71 -1.50 -6.08 -10.97
CA ILE A 71 -1.41 -7.34 -10.21
C ILE A 71 -0.06 -8.06 -10.42
N PRO A 72 0.48 -8.24 -11.65
CA PRO A 72 1.79 -8.87 -11.81
C PRO A 72 2.92 -8.14 -11.11
N THR A 73 2.87 -6.81 -11.07
CA THR A 73 3.88 -6.00 -10.38
C THR A 73 3.73 -6.11 -8.87
N LEU A 74 2.51 -6.14 -8.37
CA LEU A 74 2.20 -6.36 -6.96
C LEU A 74 2.72 -7.72 -6.49
N LEU A 75 2.50 -8.78 -7.27
CA LEU A 75 3.00 -10.13 -6.96
C LEU A 75 4.52 -10.16 -6.84
N ARG A 76 5.25 -9.57 -7.81
CA ARG A 76 6.72 -9.46 -7.73
C ARG A 76 7.17 -8.73 -6.46
N ILE A 77 6.49 -7.64 -6.10
CA ILE A 77 6.80 -6.88 -4.88
C ILE A 77 6.59 -7.76 -3.65
N THR A 78 5.44 -8.43 -3.51
CA THR A 78 5.15 -9.28 -2.34
C THR A 78 6.07 -10.50 -2.26
N GLU A 79 6.36 -11.16 -3.38
CA GLU A 79 7.25 -12.33 -3.41
C GLU A 79 8.68 -11.97 -3.01
N SER A 80 9.19 -10.83 -3.47
CA SER A 80 10.56 -10.38 -3.16
C SER A 80 10.80 -10.05 -1.68
N MET A 81 9.73 -9.85 -0.90
CA MET A 81 9.78 -9.68 0.55
C MET A 81 9.40 -10.97 1.31
N GLY A 82 9.23 -12.10 0.61
CA GLY A 82 8.83 -13.37 1.20
C GLY A 82 7.37 -13.42 1.66
N ALA A 83 6.51 -12.56 1.12
CA ALA A 83 5.08 -12.51 1.43
C ALA A 83 4.24 -13.14 0.32
N THR A 84 3.03 -13.60 0.67
CA THR A 84 2.05 -14.14 -0.28
C THR A 84 0.80 -13.28 -0.29
N LEU A 85 0.33 -12.90 -1.49
CA LEU A 85 -0.95 -12.23 -1.65
C LEU A 85 -2.07 -13.29 -1.75
N LYS A 86 -3.04 -13.22 -0.84
CA LYS A 86 -4.24 -14.08 -0.86
C LYS A 86 -5.49 -13.22 -1.02
N ILE A 87 -6.31 -13.56 -2.00
CA ILE A 87 -7.62 -12.94 -2.23
C ILE A 87 -8.69 -13.94 -1.77
N SER A 88 -9.72 -13.46 -1.09
CA SER A 88 -10.85 -14.28 -0.66
C SER A 88 -12.12 -13.45 -0.81
N ILE A 89 -13.11 -14.03 -1.49
CA ILE A 89 -14.44 -13.45 -1.68
C ILE A 89 -15.37 -14.27 -0.79
N ARG A 90 -16.12 -13.62 0.09
CA ARG A 90 -17.13 -14.22 0.97
C ARG A 90 -18.47 -13.54 0.76
#